data_AF-A0A839IKQ3-F1
#
_entry.id   AF-A0A839IKQ3-F1
#
_cell.length_a   1.000
_cell.length_b   1.000
_cell.length_c   1.000
_cell.angle_alpha   90.00
_cell.angle_beta   90.00
_cell.angle_gamma   90.00
#
_symmetry.space_group_name_H-M   'P 1'
#
loop_
_entity.id
_entity.type
_entity.pdbx_description
1 polymer ?
#
loop_
_entity_poly.entity_id
_entity_poly.type
_entity_poly.pdbx_seq_one_letter_code
_entity_poly.pdbx_strand_id
1 'polypeptide(L)'
;MAISNSDYVERIFNAILLRDPTDDENTRWVTELDQNLTTPAGLVLLGAETTEFLTISLPLAQIYLSAFGSMPDREELLFWGNIYRTGASLSQIAETFLASDEFSNQGELSTGEAIAQLYKNATGGTISSSLQTAYLNALEEETMTAGEVVMQIAAQGDALQSGLGMVYAALFEEAPESSDLSSLSNDTRTAVAELFEKFTEQNTTTEPEPPTGTYESEGKLVLEETLTGDLVIDLQSLAISEDDTAITITSGSLSDVTQTDARSLLEAVITYTGTDNADIFYASNAGNTIRGYDGNDAFTLNSGVDTVIFETDSSANGQDTITNFKIGTGGDKLDFSNLLNVPDAQNAIITATAGSGNVGWDNGDILVVNGFSLDSTTEIATLFTDGTFTAPTASSKSVVISADIVGDASIWLVVNQTETTSIEATEVNKIATLTGVNNLSLQPFTSDNFVLPVSITDDTVA
;
A
#
# COMPACT_ATOMS: atom_id res chain seq x y z
N MET A 1 7.51 -18.25 -1.18
CA MET A 1 6.74 -17.15 -0.54
C MET A 1 7.51 -15.89 -0.86
N ALA A 2 6.91 -14.94 -1.57
CA ALA A 2 7.58 -13.68 -1.91
C ALA A 2 7.97 -12.95 -0.61
N ILE A 3 9.18 -12.40 -0.57
CA ILE A 3 9.67 -11.61 0.56
C ILE A 3 8.86 -10.32 0.63
N SER A 4 8.33 -10.00 1.80
CA SER A 4 7.49 -8.81 1.97
C SER A 4 8.34 -7.53 1.90
N ASN A 5 7.71 -6.40 1.59
CA ASN A 5 8.40 -5.10 1.65
C ASN A 5 8.91 -4.80 3.07
N SER A 6 8.21 -5.26 4.12
CA SER A 6 8.69 -5.15 5.50
C SER A 6 9.99 -5.91 5.72
N ASP A 7 10.09 -7.14 5.20
CA ASP A 7 11.30 -7.95 5.31
C ASP A 7 12.48 -7.33 4.55
N TYR A 8 12.22 -6.73 3.38
CA TYR A 8 13.24 -5.99 2.65
C TYR A 8 13.76 -4.79 3.45
N VAL A 9 12.87 -4.02 4.08
CA VAL A 9 13.27 -2.88 4.90
C VAL A 9 14.12 -3.33 6.09
N GLU A 10 13.71 -4.39 6.81
CA GLU A 10 14.48 -4.95 7.92
C GLU A 10 15.90 -5.37 7.47
N ARG A 11 16.01 -6.16 6.39
CA ARG A 11 17.30 -6.62 5.87
C ARG A 11 18.20 -5.45 5.46
N ILE A 12 17.65 -4.42 4.82
CA ILE A 12 18.43 -3.25 4.41
C ILE A 12 18.91 -2.44 5.62
N PHE A 13 18.07 -2.27 6.64
CA PHE A 13 18.47 -1.62 7.88
C PHE A 13 19.58 -2.39 8.59
N ASN A 14 19.55 -3.71 8.56
CA ASN A 14 20.58 -4.54 9.18
C ASN A 14 21.91 -4.44 8.42
N ALA A 15 21.88 -4.36 7.09
CA ALA A 15 23.08 -4.13 6.29
C ALA A 15 23.65 -2.72 6.47
N ILE A 16 22.80 -1.69 6.49
CA ILE A 16 23.24 -0.30 6.41
C ILE A 16 23.50 0.31 7.79
N LEU A 17 22.66 0.02 8.77
CA LEU A 17 22.63 0.65 10.10
C LEU A 17 22.94 -0.32 11.25
N LEU A 18 23.15 -1.61 10.93
CA LEU A 18 23.46 -2.66 11.91
C LEU A 18 22.43 -2.79 13.04
N ARG A 19 21.17 -2.45 12.75
CA ARG A 19 20.03 -2.53 13.67
C ARG A 19 18.76 -2.75 12.90
N ASP A 20 17.76 -3.26 13.61
CA ASP A 20 16.40 -3.29 13.09
C ASP A 20 15.84 -1.85 12.94
N PRO A 21 14.93 -1.62 11.98
CA PRO A 21 14.21 -0.36 11.86
C PRO A 21 13.31 -0.14 13.08
N THR A 22 13.07 1.12 13.43
CA THR A 22 11.94 1.47 14.31
C THR A 22 10.61 1.27 13.56
N ASP A 23 9.49 1.16 14.29
CA ASP A 23 8.16 1.00 13.70
C ASP A 23 7.82 2.12 12.69
N ASP A 24 8.19 3.37 13.01
CA ASP A 24 7.98 4.53 12.14
C ASP A 24 8.85 4.47 10.87
N GLU A 25 10.11 4.06 11.01
CA GLU A 25 11.02 3.87 9.87
C GLU A 25 10.52 2.73 8.96
N ASN A 26 10.08 1.61 9.55
CA ASN A 26 9.54 0.48 8.80
C ASN A 26 8.29 0.90 8.03
N THR A 27 7.33 1.50 8.72
CA THR A 27 6.07 1.98 8.12
C THR A 27 6.32 2.93 6.96
N ARG A 28 7.25 3.88 7.14
CA ARG A 28 7.62 4.85 6.10
C ARG A 28 8.15 4.15 4.84
N TRP A 29 9.16 3.31 4.99
CA TRP A 29 9.84 2.71 3.83
C TRP A 29 9.00 1.64 3.15
N VAL A 30 8.19 0.89 3.91
CA VAL A 30 7.18 -0.02 3.33
C VAL A 30 6.20 0.77 2.46
N THR A 31 5.69 1.91 2.93
CA THR A 31 4.79 2.76 2.15
C THR A 31 5.46 3.25 0.85
N GLU A 32 6.73 3.68 0.90
CA GLU A 32 7.44 4.14 -0.30
C GLU A 32 7.69 3.00 -1.31
N LEU A 33 7.92 1.77 -0.83
CA LEU A 33 8.05 0.57 -1.66
C LEU A 33 6.70 0.16 -2.28
N ASP A 34 5.63 0.13 -1.50
CA ASP A 34 4.27 -0.22 -1.97
C ASP A 34 3.76 0.76 -3.04
N GLN A 35 4.13 2.04 -2.92
CA GLN A 35 3.78 3.09 -3.88
C GLN A 35 4.74 3.17 -5.08
N ASN A 36 5.73 2.28 -5.17
CA ASN A 36 6.77 2.28 -6.21
C ASN A 36 7.55 3.61 -6.31
N LEU A 37 7.68 4.34 -5.20
CA LEU A 37 8.47 5.58 -5.14
C LEU A 37 9.96 5.32 -5.00
N THR A 38 10.33 4.13 -4.52
CA THR A 38 11.69 3.62 -4.45
C THR A 38 11.71 2.12 -4.74
N THR A 39 12.90 1.51 -4.75
CA THR A 39 13.08 0.05 -4.85
C THR A 39 13.99 -0.42 -3.71
N PRO A 40 14.01 -1.72 -3.36
CA PRO A 40 14.93 -2.24 -2.35
C PRO A 40 16.40 -1.90 -2.66
N ALA A 41 16.81 -2.06 -3.92
CA ALA A 41 18.13 -1.64 -4.40
C ALA A 41 18.35 -0.12 -4.26
N GLY A 42 17.34 0.69 -4.58
CA GLY A 42 17.39 2.15 -4.40
C GLY A 42 17.57 2.57 -2.94
N LEU A 43 16.91 1.89 -2.01
CA LEU A 43 17.03 2.14 -0.57
C LEU A 43 18.43 1.80 -0.04
N VAL A 44 19.05 0.70 -0.51
CA VAL A 44 20.46 0.38 -0.21
C VAL A 44 21.39 1.49 -0.69
N LEU A 45 21.21 1.96 -1.93
CA LEU A 45 22.05 3.02 -2.50
C LEU A 45 21.92 4.33 -1.72
N LEU A 46 20.71 4.70 -1.30
CA LEU A 46 20.47 5.87 -0.44
C LEU A 46 21.13 5.68 0.94
N GLY A 47 20.98 4.51 1.53
CA GLY A 47 21.56 4.15 2.82
C GLY A 47 23.10 4.19 2.82
N ALA A 48 23.72 3.73 1.73
CA ALA A 48 25.17 3.71 1.55
C ALA A 48 25.81 5.11 1.49
N GLU A 49 25.02 6.16 1.22
CA GLU A 49 25.48 7.55 1.22
C GLU A 49 25.42 8.20 2.63
N THR A 50 24.84 7.51 3.61
CA THR A 50 24.71 8.06 4.96
C THR A 50 26.05 8.13 5.70
N THR A 51 26.19 9.14 6.55
CA THR A 51 27.40 9.27 7.40
C THR A 51 27.56 8.07 8.33
N GLU A 52 26.46 7.52 8.86
CA GLU A 52 26.48 6.34 9.72
C GLU A 52 27.07 5.14 8.99
N PHE A 53 26.60 4.83 7.78
CA PHE A 53 27.18 3.75 6.99
C PHE A 53 28.68 3.96 6.71
N LEU A 54 29.06 5.14 6.24
CA LEU A 54 30.43 5.44 5.82
C LEU A 54 31.44 5.50 6.97
N THR A 55 31.01 5.83 8.19
CA THR A 55 31.90 6.04 9.35
C THR A 55 31.79 4.96 10.42
N ILE A 56 30.75 4.12 10.37
CA ILE A 56 30.49 3.09 11.38
C ILE A 56 30.34 1.73 10.71
N SER A 57 29.28 1.54 9.93
CA SER A 57 28.88 0.20 9.46
C SER A 57 29.92 -0.42 8.52
N LEU A 58 30.35 0.32 7.50
CA LEU A 58 31.36 -0.14 6.55
C LEU A 58 32.72 -0.36 7.23
N PRO A 59 33.28 0.59 8.02
CA PRO A 59 34.51 0.34 8.76
C PRO A 59 34.44 -0.87 9.70
N LEU A 60 33.31 -1.11 10.37
CA LEU A 60 33.14 -2.28 11.24
C LEU A 60 33.27 -3.58 10.45
N ALA A 61 32.60 -3.69 9.30
CA ALA A 61 32.69 -4.86 8.45
C ALA A 61 34.11 -5.06 7.87
N GLN A 62 34.81 -3.97 7.53
CA GLN A 62 36.21 -4.02 7.08
C GLN A 62 37.16 -4.49 8.19
N ILE A 63 36.94 -4.07 9.44
CA ILE A 63 37.70 -4.53 10.60
C ILE A 63 37.48 -6.03 10.82
N TYR A 64 36.23 -6.49 10.71
CA TYR A 64 35.88 -7.90 10.81
C TYR A 64 36.57 -8.73 9.73
N LEU A 65 36.46 -8.30 8.47
CA LEU A 65 37.13 -8.94 7.33
C LEU A 65 38.65 -8.98 7.53
N SER A 66 39.26 -7.88 7.98
CA SER A 66 40.70 -7.82 8.28
C SER A 66 41.09 -8.84 9.36
N ALA A 67 40.33 -8.93 10.44
CA ALA A 67 40.61 -9.85 11.54
C ALA A 67 40.44 -11.33 11.11
N PHE A 68 39.33 -11.67 10.45
CA PHE A 68 38.92 -13.06 10.29
C PHE A 68 39.09 -13.62 8.87
N GLY A 69 39.26 -12.76 7.87
CA GLY A 69 39.38 -13.16 6.46
C GLY A 69 38.05 -13.56 5.83
N SER A 70 36.93 -13.39 6.55
CA SER A 70 35.55 -13.55 6.10
C SER A 70 34.73 -12.34 6.51
N MET A 71 33.64 -12.08 5.79
CA MET A 71 32.64 -11.08 6.20
C MET A 71 31.80 -11.65 7.35
N PRO A 72 31.22 -10.78 8.21
CA PRO A 72 30.27 -11.23 9.22
C PRO A 72 28.96 -11.70 8.59
N ASP A 73 28.28 -12.65 9.24
CA ASP A 73 26.89 -12.96 8.92
C ASP A 73 25.91 -11.89 9.48
N ARG A 74 24.61 -12.08 9.26
CA ARG A 74 23.59 -11.12 9.74
C ARG A 74 23.55 -11.00 11.26
N GLU A 75 23.67 -12.11 11.98
CA GLU A 75 23.60 -12.11 13.44
C GLU A 75 24.81 -11.38 14.03
N GLU A 76 25.99 -11.62 13.47
CA GLU A 76 27.24 -10.96 13.84
C GLU A 76 27.21 -9.46 13.54
N LEU A 77 26.68 -9.05 12.38
CA LEU A 77 26.48 -7.63 12.04
C LEU A 77 25.65 -6.90 13.11
N LEU A 78 24.52 -7.49 13.51
CA LEU A 78 23.63 -6.93 14.52
C LEU A 78 24.27 -6.91 15.90
N PHE A 79 24.99 -7.99 16.26
CA PHE A 79 25.70 -8.10 17.52
C PHE A 79 26.74 -6.98 17.66
N TRP A 80 27.64 -6.84 16.69
CA TRP A 80 28.70 -5.83 16.74
C TRP A 80 28.17 -4.40 16.58
N GLY A 81 27.13 -4.22 15.78
CA GLY A 81 26.38 -2.96 15.73
C GLY A 81 25.83 -2.57 17.11
N ASN A 82 25.27 -3.53 17.85
CA ASN A 82 24.80 -3.28 19.21
C ASN A 82 25.93 -2.93 20.18
N ILE A 83 27.06 -3.64 20.13
CA ILE A 83 28.24 -3.32 20.95
C ILE A 83 28.69 -1.86 20.71
N TYR A 84 28.76 -1.42 19.45
CA TYR A 84 29.05 -0.02 19.12
C TYR A 84 28.02 0.95 19.70
N ARG A 85 26.71 0.69 19.49
CA ARG A 85 25.63 1.56 20.02
C ARG A 85 25.61 1.64 21.54
N THR A 86 26.09 0.62 22.24
CA THR A 86 26.24 0.64 23.71
C THR A 86 27.46 1.40 24.21
N GLY A 87 28.25 1.98 23.31
CA GLY A 87 29.31 2.96 23.62
C GLY A 87 30.73 2.47 23.36
N ALA A 88 30.93 1.26 22.83
CA ALA A 88 32.26 0.80 22.42
C ALA A 88 32.73 1.56 21.16
N SER A 89 34.01 1.91 21.10
CA SER A 89 34.61 2.44 19.88
C SER A 89 34.97 1.32 18.90
N LEU A 90 35.10 1.65 17.61
CA LEU A 90 35.57 0.69 16.60
C LEU A 90 36.97 0.13 16.92
N SER A 91 37.84 0.93 17.54
CA SER A 91 39.16 0.46 17.99
C SER A 91 39.05 -0.59 19.10
N GLN A 92 38.16 -0.38 20.08
CA GLN A 92 37.92 -1.36 21.15
C GLN A 92 37.30 -2.66 20.61
N ILE A 93 36.42 -2.56 19.63
CA ILE A 93 35.87 -3.74 18.94
C ILE A 93 36.98 -4.49 18.19
N ALA A 94 37.85 -3.78 17.46
CA ALA A 94 39.00 -4.38 16.79
C ALA A 94 39.95 -5.09 17.77
N GLU A 95 40.24 -4.51 18.93
CA GLU A 95 41.02 -5.15 19.99
C GLU A 95 40.34 -6.41 20.53
N THR A 96 39.01 -6.39 20.64
CA THR A 96 38.23 -7.57 21.03
C THR A 96 38.38 -8.70 20.02
N PHE A 97 38.41 -8.40 18.72
CA PHE A 97 38.63 -9.40 17.67
C PHE A 97 40.03 -10.03 17.79
N LEU A 98 41.06 -9.21 17.97
CA LEU A 98 42.44 -9.69 18.12
C LEU A 98 42.65 -10.56 19.37
N ALA A 99 41.84 -10.33 20.42
CA ALA A 99 41.89 -11.10 21.65
C ALA A 99 41.00 -12.36 21.63
N SER A 100 40.22 -12.57 20.56
CA SER A 100 39.26 -13.67 20.46
C SER A 100 39.93 -15.02 20.18
N ASP A 101 39.28 -16.10 20.62
CA ASP A 101 39.70 -17.46 20.28
C ASP A 101 39.71 -17.67 18.76
N GLU A 102 38.77 -17.07 18.04
CA GLU A 102 38.67 -17.14 16.58
C GLU A 102 39.93 -16.60 15.89
N PHE A 103 40.45 -15.45 16.32
CA PHE A 103 41.70 -14.92 15.79
C PHE A 103 42.88 -15.81 16.16
N SER A 104 42.95 -16.29 17.41
CA SER A 104 44.04 -17.16 17.87
C SER A 104 44.07 -18.51 17.14
N ASN A 105 42.92 -19.01 16.69
CA ASN A 105 42.79 -20.26 15.94
C ASN A 105 43.38 -20.17 14.52
N GLN A 106 43.71 -18.98 14.02
CA GLN A 106 44.43 -18.80 12.75
C GLN A 106 45.93 -19.17 12.87
N GLY A 107 46.45 -19.32 14.10
CA GLY A 107 47.79 -19.81 14.39
C GLY A 107 48.54 -18.94 15.40
N GLU A 108 49.63 -19.49 15.95
CA GLU A 108 50.56 -18.72 16.78
C GLU A 108 51.40 -17.78 15.89
N LEU A 109 50.91 -16.56 15.70
CA LEU A 109 51.57 -15.52 14.91
C LEU A 109 52.37 -14.57 15.81
N SER A 110 53.59 -14.22 15.40
CA SER A 110 54.27 -13.05 15.95
C SER A 110 53.51 -11.76 15.58
N THR A 111 53.74 -10.66 16.29
CA THR A 111 53.10 -9.36 15.99
C THR A 111 53.27 -8.94 14.53
N GLY A 112 54.46 -9.15 13.96
CA GLY A 112 54.72 -8.85 12.55
C GLY A 112 53.90 -9.73 11.60
N GLU A 113 53.81 -11.03 11.88
CA GLU A 113 53.01 -11.96 11.09
C GLU A 113 51.51 -11.67 11.20
N ALA A 114 51.02 -11.29 12.39
CA ALA A 114 49.65 -10.85 12.60
C ALA A 114 49.32 -9.61 11.76
N ILE A 115 50.18 -8.58 11.75
CA ILE A 115 50.01 -7.40 10.89
C ILE A 115 49.96 -7.78 9.41
N ALA A 116 50.82 -8.71 8.97
CA ALA A 116 50.82 -9.18 7.59
C ALA A 116 49.55 -9.97 7.24
N GLN A 117 49.03 -10.77 8.17
CA GLN A 117 47.80 -11.54 7.99
C GLN A 117 46.57 -10.62 7.92
N LEU A 118 46.46 -9.65 8.84
CA LEU A 118 45.41 -8.62 8.82
C LEU A 118 45.39 -7.88 7.47
N TYR A 119 46.56 -7.47 6.99
CA TYR A 119 46.68 -6.78 5.71
C TYR A 119 46.28 -7.67 4.53
N LYS A 120 46.70 -8.94 4.56
CA LYS A 120 46.32 -9.91 3.53
C LYS A 120 44.82 -10.17 3.52
N ASN A 121 44.19 -10.30 4.68
CA ASN A 121 42.75 -10.49 4.79
C ASN A 121 41.99 -9.27 4.25
N ALA A 122 42.41 -8.06 4.62
CA ALA A 122 41.77 -6.83 4.18
C ALA A 122 41.90 -6.55 2.67
N THR A 123 43.06 -6.87 2.08
CA THR A 123 43.42 -6.42 0.71
C THR A 123 43.59 -7.56 -0.32
N GLY A 124 43.65 -8.81 0.13
CA GLY A 124 44.14 -9.95 -0.66
C GLY A 124 45.64 -9.90 -0.98
N GLY A 125 46.35 -8.83 -0.58
CA GLY A 125 47.73 -8.54 -0.96
C GLY A 125 48.77 -8.91 0.09
N THR A 126 50.01 -8.45 -0.12
CA THR A 126 51.11 -8.57 0.84
C THR A 126 51.52 -7.17 1.29
N ILE A 127 51.64 -6.98 2.61
CA ILE A 127 52.09 -5.71 3.17
C ILE A 127 53.56 -5.42 2.79
N SER A 128 53.86 -4.17 2.48
CA SER A 128 55.25 -3.75 2.26
C SER A 128 56.05 -3.76 3.57
N SER A 129 57.32 -4.14 3.52
CA SER A 129 58.18 -4.18 4.72
C SER A 129 58.31 -2.81 5.41
N SER A 130 58.28 -1.71 4.65
CA SER A 130 58.31 -0.35 5.22
C SER A 130 57.06 -0.02 6.02
N LEU A 131 55.87 -0.37 5.50
CA LEU A 131 54.61 -0.12 6.18
C LEU A 131 54.46 -1.02 7.41
N GLN A 132 54.85 -2.30 7.29
CA GLN A 132 54.86 -3.23 8.42
C GLN A 132 55.80 -2.75 9.54
N THR A 133 56.99 -2.23 9.20
CA THR A 133 57.92 -1.65 10.18
C THR A 133 57.32 -0.41 10.84
N ALA A 134 56.62 0.44 10.10
CA ALA A 134 55.97 1.62 10.66
C ALA A 134 54.91 1.25 11.71
N TYR A 135 54.06 0.24 11.44
CA TYR A 135 53.09 -0.25 12.42
C TYR A 135 53.74 -0.88 13.65
N LEU A 136 54.81 -1.67 13.47
CA LEU A 136 55.56 -2.26 14.58
C LEU A 136 56.15 -1.17 15.50
N ASN A 137 56.78 -0.14 14.92
CA ASN A 137 57.31 0.97 15.68
C ASN A 137 56.18 1.76 16.39
N ALA A 138 55.04 1.97 15.72
CA ALA A 138 53.92 2.69 16.32
C ALA A 138 53.35 1.97 17.55
N LEU A 139 53.30 0.63 17.51
CA LEU A 139 52.91 -0.22 18.65
C LEU A 139 53.97 -0.21 19.76
N GLU A 140 55.26 -0.33 19.41
CA GLU A 140 56.37 -0.30 20.38
C GLU A 140 56.48 1.06 21.10
N GLU A 141 56.21 2.15 20.38
CA GLU A 141 56.22 3.53 20.89
C GLU A 141 54.88 3.94 21.53
N GLU A 142 53.88 3.04 21.57
CA GLU A 142 52.52 3.28 22.10
C GLU A 142 51.82 4.51 21.48
N THR A 143 52.17 4.85 20.24
CA THR A 143 51.54 5.97 19.49
C THR A 143 50.25 5.53 18.79
N MET A 144 50.06 4.22 18.62
CA MET A 144 48.83 3.60 18.17
C MET A 144 48.55 2.36 19.02
N THR A 145 47.28 2.13 19.30
CA THR A 145 46.76 0.87 19.84
C THR A 145 46.73 -0.20 18.75
N ALA A 146 46.63 -1.47 19.17
CA ALA A 146 46.45 -2.58 18.22
C ALA A 146 45.17 -2.41 17.40
N GLY A 147 44.07 -1.97 18.03
CA GLY A 147 42.82 -1.68 17.33
C GLY A 147 42.96 -0.59 16.27
N GLU A 148 43.68 0.49 16.56
CA GLU A 148 43.92 1.57 15.57
C GLU A 148 44.76 1.08 14.38
N VAL A 149 45.71 0.16 14.60
CA VAL A 149 46.46 -0.47 13.50
C VAL A 149 45.51 -1.31 12.63
N VAL A 150 44.63 -2.13 13.21
CA VAL A 150 43.63 -2.90 12.44
C VAL A 150 42.74 -1.96 11.63
N MET A 151 42.26 -0.87 12.23
CA MET A 151 41.42 0.11 11.53
C MET A 151 42.12 0.71 10.31
N GLN A 152 43.39 1.09 10.43
CA GLN A 152 44.13 1.64 9.29
C GLN A 152 44.37 0.59 8.19
N ILE A 153 44.62 -0.66 8.57
CA ILE A 153 44.80 -1.78 7.64
C ILE A 153 43.48 -2.09 6.94
N ALA A 154 42.39 -2.22 7.70
CA ALA A 154 41.04 -2.50 7.21
C ALA A 154 40.59 -1.47 6.17
N ALA A 155 40.89 -0.18 6.40
CA ALA A 155 40.60 0.90 5.48
C ALA A 155 41.38 0.83 4.14
N GLN A 156 42.38 -0.04 4.01
CA GLN A 156 43.04 -0.31 2.73
C GLN A 156 42.29 -1.34 1.87
N GLY A 157 41.28 -2.01 2.42
CA GLY A 157 40.48 -3.00 1.73
C GLY A 157 39.50 -2.40 0.72
N ASP A 158 38.86 -3.28 -0.05
CA ASP A 158 37.87 -2.87 -1.04
C ASP A 158 36.54 -2.52 -0.36
N ALA A 159 36.23 -1.23 -0.33
CA ALA A 159 35.01 -0.68 0.25
C ALA A 159 33.74 -1.16 -0.46
N LEU A 160 33.78 -1.32 -1.79
CA LEU A 160 32.63 -1.81 -2.55
C LEU A 160 32.35 -3.26 -2.18
N GLN A 161 33.37 -4.12 -2.20
CA GLN A 161 33.24 -5.53 -1.83
C GLN A 161 32.75 -5.70 -0.39
N SER A 162 33.27 -4.89 0.54
CA SER A 162 32.83 -4.93 1.94
C SER A 162 31.36 -4.48 2.07
N GLY A 163 30.96 -3.40 1.40
CA GLY A 163 29.57 -2.95 1.40
C GLY A 163 28.61 -3.97 0.78
N LEU A 164 28.97 -4.56 -0.36
CA LEU A 164 28.20 -5.62 -1.02
C LEU A 164 28.11 -6.88 -0.13
N GLY A 165 29.18 -7.21 0.59
CA GLY A 165 29.18 -8.35 1.51
C GLY A 165 28.24 -8.15 2.70
N MET A 166 28.09 -6.92 3.21
CA MET A 166 27.09 -6.61 4.23
C MET A 166 25.66 -6.74 3.72
N VAL A 167 25.40 -6.26 2.49
CA VAL A 167 24.09 -6.40 1.84
C VAL A 167 23.78 -7.88 1.60
N TYR A 168 24.75 -8.65 1.10
CA TYR A 168 24.61 -10.09 0.96
C TYR A 168 24.28 -10.74 2.30
N ALA A 169 25.08 -10.49 3.35
CA ALA A 169 24.88 -11.09 4.66
C ALA A 169 23.49 -10.82 5.23
N ALA A 170 22.97 -9.60 5.07
CA ALA A 170 21.63 -9.29 5.53
C ALA A 170 20.52 -9.91 4.66
N LEU A 171 20.74 -10.01 3.34
CA LEU A 171 19.79 -10.64 2.43
C LEU A 171 19.73 -12.15 2.67
N PHE A 172 20.86 -12.86 2.61
CA PHE A 172 20.92 -14.32 2.67
C PHE A 172 21.05 -14.88 4.09
N GLU A 173 21.22 -14.02 5.09
CA GLU A 173 21.42 -14.38 6.51
C GLU A 173 22.69 -15.17 6.81
N GLU A 174 23.61 -15.22 5.85
CA GLU A 174 24.88 -15.94 5.95
C GLU A 174 26.03 -15.11 5.37
N ALA A 175 27.25 -15.34 5.85
CA ALA A 175 28.43 -14.68 5.32
C ALA A 175 28.66 -15.07 3.84
N PRO A 176 28.94 -14.11 2.94
CA PRO A 176 29.23 -14.42 1.53
C PRO A 176 30.52 -15.21 1.35
N GLU A 177 30.54 -16.14 0.40
CA GLU A 177 31.77 -16.71 -0.12
C GLU A 177 32.46 -15.75 -1.10
N SER A 178 33.77 -15.91 -1.30
CA SER A 178 34.52 -15.08 -2.26
C SER A 178 33.96 -15.11 -3.69
N SER A 179 33.36 -16.23 -4.11
CA SER A 179 32.68 -16.35 -5.41
C SER A 179 31.38 -15.56 -5.50
N ASP A 180 30.70 -15.31 -4.39
CA ASP A 180 29.41 -14.60 -4.39
C ASP A 180 29.57 -13.12 -4.76
N LEU A 181 30.67 -12.51 -4.31
CA LEU A 181 30.93 -11.09 -4.53
C LEU A 181 31.82 -10.82 -5.76
N SER A 182 32.69 -11.76 -6.12
CA SER A 182 33.58 -11.60 -7.29
C SER A 182 32.87 -11.83 -8.63
N SER A 183 31.68 -12.43 -8.64
CA SER A 183 30.84 -12.53 -9.84
C SER A 183 30.08 -11.24 -10.17
N LEU A 184 29.98 -10.31 -9.21
CA LEU A 184 29.22 -9.07 -9.36
C LEU A 184 30.00 -8.03 -10.16
N SER A 185 29.25 -7.06 -10.70
CA SER A 185 29.80 -5.89 -11.38
C SER A 185 30.69 -5.05 -10.45
N ASN A 186 31.65 -4.34 -11.04
CA ASN A 186 32.44 -3.33 -10.34
C ASN A 186 31.74 -1.96 -10.28
N ASP A 187 30.58 -1.80 -10.93
CA ASP A 187 29.73 -0.62 -10.78
C ASP A 187 28.77 -0.82 -9.59
N THR A 188 28.80 0.09 -8.61
CA THR A 188 28.02 -0.03 -7.37
C THR A 188 26.53 -0.23 -7.63
N ARG A 189 25.94 0.52 -8.57
CA ARG A 189 24.50 0.46 -8.83
C ARG A 189 24.12 -0.87 -9.46
N THR A 190 24.90 -1.32 -10.44
CA THR A 190 24.71 -2.61 -11.09
C THR A 190 24.92 -3.76 -10.11
N ALA A 191 25.97 -3.73 -9.29
CA ALA A 191 26.28 -4.79 -8.33
C ALA A 191 25.19 -4.97 -7.26
N VAL A 192 24.64 -3.86 -6.75
CA VAL A 192 23.50 -3.91 -5.82
C VAL A 192 22.28 -4.50 -6.53
N ALA A 193 21.98 -4.10 -7.77
CA ALA A 193 20.86 -4.66 -8.52
C ALA A 193 21.03 -6.17 -8.76
N GLU A 194 22.22 -6.63 -9.14
CA GLU A 194 22.55 -8.05 -9.33
C GLU A 194 22.39 -8.87 -8.04
N LEU A 195 22.75 -8.31 -6.87
CA LEU A 195 22.51 -8.97 -5.57
C LEU A 195 21.03 -9.19 -5.29
N PHE A 196 20.20 -8.15 -5.53
CA PHE A 196 18.75 -8.27 -5.36
C PHE A 196 18.12 -9.21 -6.39
N GLU A 197 18.62 -9.22 -7.62
CA GLU A 197 18.21 -10.18 -8.65
C GLU A 197 18.51 -11.61 -8.19
N LYS A 198 19.75 -11.90 -7.79
CA LYS A 198 20.17 -13.21 -7.25
C LYS A 198 19.35 -13.62 -6.02
N PHE A 199 19.10 -12.69 -5.11
CA PHE A 199 18.29 -12.92 -3.92
C PHE A 199 16.83 -13.23 -4.26
N THR A 200 16.28 -12.50 -5.24
CA THR A 200 14.93 -12.75 -5.74
C THR A 200 14.86 -14.12 -6.41
N GLU A 201 15.83 -14.48 -7.27
CA GLU A 201 15.92 -15.80 -7.91
C GLU A 201 16.02 -16.97 -6.91
N GLN A 202 16.71 -16.78 -5.79
CA GLN A 202 16.87 -17.82 -4.76
C GLN A 202 15.63 -17.96 -3.86
N ASN A 203 14.89 -16.87 -3.65
CA ASN A 203 13.69 -16.84 -2.81
C ASN A 203 12.37 -16.93 -3.59
N THR A 204 12.43 -16.86 -4.92
CA THR A 204 11.41 -17.43 -5.78
C THR A 204 11.52 -18.95 -5.71
N THR A 205 10.92 -19.53 -4.66
CA THR A 205 10.28 -20.85 -4.83
C THR A 205 9.48 -20.74 -6.11
N THR A 206 9.82 -21.52 -7.16
CA THR A 206 9.16 -21.51 -8.48
C THR A 206 7.71 -21.09 -8.31
N GLU A 207 7.43 -19.81 -8.52
CA GLU A 207 6.06 -19.38 -8.67
C GLU A 207 5.65 -20.15 -9.92
N PRO A 208 4.63 -21.02 -9.85
CA PRO A 208 4.03 -21.46 -11.10
C PRO A 208 3.74 -20.17 -11.87
N GLU A 209 4.08 -20.12 -13.16
CA GLU A 209 3.62 -19.04 -14.06
C GLU A 209 2.22 -18.61 -13.60
N PRO A 210 1.98 -17.30 -13.37
CA PRO A 210 0.74 -16.83 -12.77
C PRO A 210 -0.40 -17.54 -13.49
N PRO A 211 -1.39 -18.08 -12.76
CA PRO A 211 -2.39 -18.94 -13.34
C PRO A 211 -2.95 -18.29 -14.60
N THR A 212 -2.81 -18.95 -15.75
CA THR A 212 -3.41 -18.42 -16.97
C THR A 212 -4.92 -18.43 -16.79
N GLY A 213 -5.60 -17.39 -17.26
CA GLY A 213 -7.05 -17.24 -17.11
C GLY A 213 -7.44 -16.42 -15.89
N THR A 214 -8.71 -16.53 -15.50
CA THR A 214 -9.25 -15.84 -14.31
C THR A 214 -8.93 -16.65 -13.06
N TYR A 215 -8.44 -16.04 -11.98
CA TYR A 215 -8.10 -16.72 -10.73
C TYR A 215 -8.23 -15.81 -9.51
N GLU A 216 -8.29 -16.40 -8.32
CA GLU A 216 -8.17 -15.68 -7.05
C GLU A 216 -6.77 -15.89 -6.44
N SER A 217 -6.21 -14.81 -5.88
CA SER A 217 -4.97 -14.84 -5.12
C SER A 217 -5.00 -13.80 -4.00
N GLU A 218 -4.81 -14.25 -2.76
CA GLU A 218 -4.75 -13.40 -1.56
C GLU A 218 -5.99 -12.48 -1.41
N GLY A 219 -7.16 -12.98 -1.77
CA GLY A 219 -8.43 -12.27 -1.74
C GLY A 219 -8.67 -11.32 -2.92
N LYS A 220 -7.74 -11.27 -3.89
CA LYS A 220 -7.90 -10.52 -5.13
C LYS A 220 -8.35 -11.44 -6.26
N LEU A 221 -9.48 -11.12 -6.89
CA LEU A 221 -9.89 -11.70 -8.16
C LEU A 221 -9.12 -11.02 -9.30
N VAL A 222 -8.33 -11.80 -10.01
CA VAL A 222 -7.61 -11.41 -11.22
C VAL A 222 -8.38 -11.91 -12.43
N LEU A 223 -8.78 -10.97 -13.30
CA LEU A 223 -9.55 -11.24 -14.52
C LEU A 223 -8.60 -11.41 -15.72
N GLU A 224 -8.96 -12.29 -16.65
CA GLU A 224 -8.19 -12.45 -17.89
C GLU A 224 -8.40 -11.23 -18.82
N GLU A 225 -7.30 -10.61 -19.29
CA GLU A 225 -7.38 -9.38 -20.11
C GLU A 225 -8.06 -9.57 -21.48
N THR A 226 -8.25 -10.81 -21.92
CA THR A 226 -8.91 -11.15 -23.18
C THR A 226 -10.44 -11.07 -23.11
N LEU A 227 -11.02 -10.92 -21.91
CA LEU A 227 -12.45 -10.76 -21.70
C LEU A 227 -12.94 -9.43 -22.27
N THR A 228 -13.97 -9.50 -23.11
CA THR A 228 -14.50 -8.34 -23.85
C THR A 228 -16.03 -8.31 -23.93
N GLY A 229 -16.71 -9.39 -23.57
CA GLY A 229 -18.18 -9.48 -23.55
C GLY A 229 -18.84 -8.90 -22.30
N ASP A 230 -20.12 -9.22 -22.13
CA ASP A 230 -20.89 -8.84 -20.93
C ASP A 230 -20.49 -9.76 -19.77
N LEU A 231 -19.73 -9.23 -18.82
CA LEU A 231 -19.19 -9.98 -17.68
C LEU A 231 -20.11 -9.84 -16.47
N VAL A 232 -20.52 -10.95 -15.88
CA VAL A 232 -21.23 -11.00 -14.60
C VAL A 232 -20.28 -11.58 -13.56
N ILE A 233 -20.03 -10.83 -12.48
CA ILE A 233 -19.28 -11.26 -11.30
C ILE A 233 -20.26 -11.22 -10.13
N ASP A 234 -20.71 -12.37 -9.68
CA ASP A 234 -21.66 -12.51 -8.57
C ASP A 234 -20.99 -13.26 -7.41
N LEU A 235 -20.42 -12.49 -6.48
CA LEU A 235 -19.73 -13.04 -5.31
C LEU A 235 -20.70 -13.63 -4.29
N GLN A 236 -21.93 -13.11 -4.19
CA GLN A 236 -22.99 -13.70 -3.37
C GLN A 236 -23.32 -15.15 -3.80
N SER A 237 -23.40 -15.38 -5.11
CA SER A 237 -23.67 -16.70 -5.70
C SER A 237 -22.40 -17.51 -6.00
N LEU A 238 -21.21 -16.94 -5.75
CA LEU A 238 -19.91 -17.51 -6.07
C LEU A 238 -19.81 -17.94 -7.56
N ALA A 239 -20.17 -17.03 -8.46
CA ALA A 239 -20.24 -17.30 -9.90
C ALA A 239 -19.66 -16.16 -10.74
N ILE A 240 -19.03 -16.51 -11.86
CA ILE A 240 -18.58 -15.58 -12.90
C ILE A 240 -19.05 -16.10 -14.26
N SER A 241 -19.48 -15.22 -15.16
CA SER A 241 -19.81 -15.58 -16.55
C SER A 241 -19.56 -14.43 -17.53
N GLU A 242 -19.15 -14.75 -18.76
CA GLU A 242 -19.10 -13.80 -19.90
C GLU A 242 -20.13 -14.24 -20.94
N ASP A 243 -21.01 -13.33 -21.39
CA ASP A 243 -22.06 -13.60 -22.38
C ASP A 243 -22.88 -14.88 -22.03
N ASP A 244 -23.36 -14.95 -20.78
CA ASP A 244 -24.06 -16.10 -20.18
C ASP A 244 -23.25 -17.41 -20.11
N THR A 245 -21.97 -17.40 -20.48
CA THR A 245 -21.07 -18.55 -20.42
C THR A 245 -20.26 -18.52 -19.13
N ALA A 246 -20.45 -19.52 -18.27
CA ALA A 246 -19.76 -19.60 -16.99
C ALA A 246 -18.23 -19.64 -17.15
N ILE A 247 -17.55 -18.80 -16.38
CA ILE A 247 -16.09 -18.77 -16.23
C ILE A 247 -15.74 -19.52 -14.95
N THR A 248 -14.84 -20.50 -15.06
CA THR A 248 -14.28 -21.21 -13.91
C THR A 248 -12.95 -20.58 -13.54
N ILE A 249 -12.78 -20.21 -12.27
CA ILE A 249 -11.46 -19.73 -11.80
C ILE A 249 -10.44 -20.87 -11.84
N THR A 250 -9.22 -20.58 -12.29
CA THR A 250 -8.19 -21.60 -12.51
C THR A 250 -7.43 -21.96 -11.24
N SER A 251 -7.46 -21.09 -10.23
CA SER A 251 -6.99 -21.34 -8.87
C SER A 251 -7.64 -20.36 -7.88
N GLY A 252 -7.50 -20.64 -6.58
CA GLY A 252 -8.11 -19.87 -5.50
C GLY A 252 -9.58 -20.23 -5.26
N SER A 253 -10.29 -19.39 -4.51
CA SER A 253 -11.72 -19.54 -4.23
C SER A 253 -12.46 -18.21 -4.33
N LEU A 254 -13.62 -18.21 -5.00
CA LEU A 254 -14.50 -17.02 -5.03
C LEU A 254 -15.02 -16.62 -3.65
N SER A 255 -15.02 -17.55 -2.68
CA SER A 255 -15.41 -17.25 -1.29
C SER A 255 -14.41 -16.37 -0.55
N ASP A 256 -13.19 -16.31 -1.06
CA ASP A 256 -12.07 -15.63 -0.41
C ASP A 256 -11.85 -14.24 -1.03
N VAL A 257 -12.54 -13.95 -2.14
CA VAL A 257 -12.46 -12.67 -2.85
C VAL A 257 -13.08 -11.57 -2.01
N THR A 258 -12.29 -10.55 -1.71
CA THR A 258 -12.71 -9.26 -1.13
C THR A 258 -12.33 -8.08 -2.02
N GLN A 259 -11.57 -8.33 -3.08
CA GLN A 259 -11.14 -7.33 -4.04
C GLN A 259 -11.30 -7.84 -5.48
N THR A 260 -11.92 -7.04 -6.34
CA THR A 260 -11.98 -7.30 -7.78
C THR A 260 -11.39 -6.12 -8.55
N ASP A 261 -10.46 -6.38 -9.45
CA ASP A 261 -9.76 -5.36 -10.22
C ASP A 261 -9.96 -5.55 -11.73
N ALA A 262 -10.84 -4.74 -12.31
CA ALA A 262 -11.20 -4.83 -13.72
C ALA A 262 -10.61 -3.69 -14.58
N ARG A 263 -9.67 -2.90 -14.04
CA ARG A 263 -9.12 -1.71 -14.74
C ARG A 263 -8.40 -2.03 -16.04
N SER A 264 -7.90 -3.26 -16.20
CA SER A 264 -7.27 -3.73 -17.43
C SER A 264 -8.27 -4.04 -18.55
N LEU A 265 -9.56 -4.25 -18.21
CA LEU A 265 -10.60 -4.57 -19.17
C LEU A 265 -11.10 -3.30 -19.87
N LEU A 266 -10.81 -3.21 -21.17
CA LEU A 266 -11.09 -2.00 -21.95
C LEU A 266 -12.51 -1.98 -22.55
N GLU A 267 -13.06 -3.16 -22.84
CA GLU A 267 -14.33 -3.30 -23.59
C GLU A 267 -15.42 -4.03 -22.80
N ALA A 268 -15.05 -4.81 -21.77
CA ALA A 268 -16.01 -5.59 -21.00
C ALA A 268 -16.91 -4.69 -20.13
N VAL A 269 -18.22 -4.83 -20.31
CA VAL A 269 -19.24 -4.25 -19.43
C VAL A 269 -19.44 -5.21 -18.27
N ILE A 270 -19.43 -4.72 -17.03
CA ILE A 270 -19.46 -5.58 -15.84
C ILE A 270 -20.74 -5.38 -15.05
N THR A 271 -21.45 -6.48 -14.76
CA THR A 271 -22.41 -6.55 -13.66
C THR A 271 -21.74 -7.17 -12.45
N TYR A 272 -21.42 -6.36 -11.46
CA TYR A 272 -20.77 -6.76 -10.22
C TYR A 272 -21.81 -6.84 -9.09
N THR A 273 -21.78 -7.96 -8.38
CA THR A 273 -22.51 -8.21 -7.13
C THR A 273 -21.51 -8.63 -6.06
N GLY A 274 -21.38 -7.81 -5.03
CA GLY A 274 -20.55 -8.03 -3.85
C GLY A 274 -21.16 -9.03 -2.87
N THR A 275 -20.75 -8.92 -1.61
CA THR A 275 -21.13 -9.76 -0.48
C THR A 275 -21.65 -8.90 0.67
N ASP A 276 -22.08 -9.50 1.77
CA ASP A 276 -22.43 -8.76 2.99
C ASP A 276 -21.20 -8.26 3.80
N ASN A 277 -19.98 -8.39 3.25
CA ASN A 277 -18.74 -7.89 3.85
C ASN A 277 -18.24 -6.67 3.05
N ALA A 278 -17.36 -5.88 3.65
CA ALA A 278 -16.71 -4.77 2.96
C ALA A 278 -15.88 -5.26 1.74
N ASP A 279 -16.35 -4.93 0.55
CA ASP A 279 -15.76 -5.29 -0.73
C ASP A 279 -15.05 -4.11 -1.41
N ILE A 280 -14.02 -4.41 -2.19
CA ILE A 280 -13.30 -3.43 -3.00
C ILE A 280 -13.47 -3.76 -4.48
N PHE A 281 -14.05 -2.85 -5.25
CA PHE A 281 -14.23 -3.00 -6.69
C PHE A 281 -13.56 -1.86 -7.47
N TYR A 282 -12.70 -2.21 -8.41
CA TYR A 282 -12.16 -1.29 -9.42
C TYR A 282 -12.79 -1.56 -10.78
N ALA A 283 -13.50 -0.56 -11.29
CA ALA A 283 -14.32 -0.64 -12.49
C ALA A 283 -13.52 -0.78 -13.81
N SER A 284 -14.13 -1.42 -14.81
CA SER A 284 -13.64 -1.47 -16.19
C SER A 284 -13.84 -0.14 -16.93
N ASN A 285 -13.31 -0.02 -18.15
CA ASN A 285 -13.43 1.22 -18.94
C ASN A 285 -14.75 1.38 -19.73
N ALA A 286 -15.56 0.32 -19.90
CA ALA A 286 -16.73 0.33 -20.79
C ALA A 286 -18.03 0.81 -20.12
N GLY A 287 -18.24 0.45 -18.86
CA GLY A 287 -19.42 0.78 -18.06
C GLY A 287 -19.79 -0.39 -17.16
N ASN A 288 -20.24 -0.09 -15.94
CA ASN A 288 -20.41 -1.10 -14.90
C ASN A 288 -21.76 -0.93 -14.19
N THR A 289 -22.40 -2.02 -13.78
CA THR A 289 -23.51 -2.04 -12.84
C THR A 289 -23.03 -2.71 -11.56
N ILE A 290 -23.04 -1.99 -10.45
CA ILE A 290 -22.33 -2.35 -9.22
C ILE A 290 -23.35 -2.39 -8.09
N ARG A 291 -23.41 -3.52 -7.38
CA ARG A 291 -24.27 -3.72 -6.21
C ARG A 291 -23.43 -4.31 -5.06
N GLY A 292 -23.30 -3.55 -3.98
CA GLY A 292 -22.46 -3.89 -2.82
C GLY A 292 -23.05 -4.98 -1.92
N TYR A 293 -24.30 -4.77 -1.49
CA TYR A 293 -24.94 -5.39 -0.32
C TYR A 293 -24.54 -4.70 1.00
N ASP A 294 -24.52 -5.42 2.13
CA ASP A 294 -24.08 -4.86 3.42
C ASP A 294 -22.54 -4.79 3.46
N GLY A 295 -21.99 -4.15 4.48
CA GLY A 295 -20.57 -3.83 4.52
C GLY A 295 -20.31 -2.38 4.10
N ASN A 296 -19.10 -1.89 4.36
CA ASN A 296 -18.71 -0.55 3.92
C ASN A 296 -17.85 -0.71 2.69
N ASP A 297 -18.47 -0.67 1.52
CA ASP A 297 -17.79 -1.02 0.28
C ASP A 297 -17.02 0.16 -0.31
N ALA A 298 -16.01 -0.16 -1.12
CA ALA A 298 -15.20 0.82 -1.82
C ALA A 298 -15.22 0.59 -3.34
N PHE A 299 -15.88 1.48 -4.06
CA PHE A 299 -15.97 1.44 -5.51
C PHE A 299 -15.12 2.54 -6.13
N THR A 300 -14.19 2.16 -7.02
CA THR A 300 -13.43 3.10 -7.84
C THR A 300 -13.91 3.01 -9.28
N LEU A 301 -14.65 4.03 -9.70
CA LEU A 301 -15.23 4.15 -11.04
C LEU A 301 -14.20 4.59 -12.09
N ASN A 302 -14.54 4.45 -13.36
CA ASN A 302 -13.60 4.69 -14.46
C ASN A 302 -14.28 5.43 -15.64
N SER A 303 -13.79 5.27 -16.88
CA SER A 303 -14.24 6.09 -18.02
C SER A 303 -15.65 5.75 -18.55
N GLY A 304 -16.15 4.56 -18.22
CA GLY A 304 -17.47 4.08 -18.61
C GLY A 304 -18.60 4.91 -17.99
N VAL A 305 -19.84 4.61 -18.36
CA VAL A 305 -21.01 5.10 -17.59
C VAL A 305 -21.35 4.02 -16.58
N ASP A 306 -21.05 4.31 -15.31
CA ASP A 306 -21.22 3.35 -14.23
C ASP A 306 -22.54 3.59 -13.48
N THR A 307 -23.13 2.53 -12.94
CA THR A 307 -24.35 2.57 -12.13
C THR A 307 -24.09 1.89 -10.80
N VAL A 308 -24.23 2.62 -9.69
CA VAL A 308 -24.11 2.09 -8.33
C VAL A 308 -25.50 1.92 -7.73
N ILE A 309 -25.84 0.70 -7.34
CA ILE A 309 -27.14 0.32 -6.80
C ILE A 309 -27.07 0.33 -5.28
N PHE A 310 -28.00 1.04 -4.66
CA PHE A 310 -28.17 1.08 -3.22
C PHE A 310 -29.22 0.06 -2.76
N GLU A 311 -29.07 -0.44 -1.55
CA GLU A 311 -29.95 -1.47 -0.97
C GLU A 311 -31.23 -0.89 -0.34
N THR A 312 -32.05 -1.74 0.29
CA THR A 312 -33.40 -1.36 0.75
C THR A 312 -33.42 -0.38 1.93
N ASP A 313 -32.37 -0.39 2.74
CA ASP A 313 -32.17 0.48 3.90
C ASP A 313 -30.69 0.64 4.24
N SER A 314 -30.39 1.50 5.21
CA SER A 314 -29.01 1.81 5.60
C SER A 314 -28.26 0.65 6.26
N SER A 315 -28.97 -0.36 6.79
CA SER A 315 -28.33 -1.55 7.36
C SER A 315 -28.04 -2.58 6.29
N ALA A 316 -28.88 -2.73 5.28
CA ALA A 316 -28.61 -3.59 4.15
C ALA A 316 -27.57 -3.01 3.17
N ASN A 317 -27.32 -1.70 3.22
CA ASN A 317 -26.37 -1.00 2.33
C ASN A 317 -24.99 -0.76 2.95
N GLY A 318 -24.91 -0.65 4.29
CA GLY A 318 -23.76 -0.06 4.96
C GLY A 318 -23.41 1.37 4.50
N GLN A 319 -22.14 1.76 4.66
CA GLN A 319 -21.62 3.09 4.33
C GLN A 319 -20.55 3.04 3.24
N ASP A 320 -20.99 3.17 1.99
CA ASP A 320 -20.11 2.97 0.83
C ASP A 320 -19.26 4.19 0.51
N THR A 321 -18.14 3.95 -0.17
CA THR A 321 -17.26 4.98 -0.71
C THR A 321 -17.15 4.83 -2.21
N ILE A 322 -17.52 5.89 -2.94
CA ILE A 322 -17.54 5.91 -4.41
C ILE A 322 -16.55 6.97 -4.88
N THR A 323 -15.47 6.52 -5.51
CA THR A 323 -14.40 7.37 -6.05
C THR A 323 -14.55 7.51 -7.56
N ASN A 324 -14.20 8.69 -8.09
CA ASN A 324 -14.27 9.05 -9.52
C ASN A 324 -15.69 9.14 -10.11
N PHE A 325 -16.72 9.32 -9.30
CA PHE A 325 -18.09 9.50 -9.79
C PHE A 325 -18.21 10.74 -10.71
N LYS A 326 -18.62 10.51 -11.96
CA LYS A 326 -18.74 11.53 -13.00
C LYS A 326 -20.15 12.12 -12.99
N ILE A 327 -20.26 13.40 -12.63
CA ILE A 327 -21.53 14.13 -12.57
C ILE A 327 -21.87 14.76 -13.93
N GLY A 328 -23.16 14.86 -14.25
CA GLY A 328 -23.72 15.51 -15.43
C GLY A 328 -24.15 14.54 -16.53
N THR A 329 -24.54 15.09 -17.70
CA THR A 329 -25.00 14.32 -18.86
C THR A 329 -23.95 13.33 -19.36
N GLY A 330 -24.34 12.06 -19.50
CA GLY A 330 -23.43 10.96 -19.84
C GLY A 330 -22.38 10.68 -18.75
N GLY A 331 -22.69 11.08 -17.52
CA GLY A 331 -21.99 10.70 -16.31
C GLY A 331 -22.58 9.45 -15.66
N ASP A 332 -22.02 9.09 -14.52
CA ASP A 332 -22.38 7.91 -13.74
C ASP A 332 -23.73 8.09 -13.04
N LYS A 333 -24.30 6.98 -12.59
CA LYS A 333 -25.65 6.87 -12.07
C LYS A 333 -25.66 6.31 -10.66
N LEU A 334 -26.50 6.91 -9.81
CA LEU A 334 -26.89 6.36 -8.52
C LEU A 334 -28.30 5.79 -8.66
N ASP A 335 -28.47 4.51 -8.33
CA ASP A 335 -29.76 3.84 -8.35
C ASP A 335 -30.29 3.64 -6.93
N PHE A 336 -31.29 4.45 -6.59
CA PHE A 336 -31.98 4.42 -5.30
C PHE A 336 -33.33 3.70 -5.38
N SER A 337 -33.60 2.95 -6.46
CA SER A 337 -34.91 2.32 -6.69
C SER A 337 -35.32 1.34 -5.59
N ASN A 338 -34.35 0.70 -4.93
CA ASN A 338 -34.62 -0.18 -3.77
C ASN A 338 -34.86 0.61 -2.48
N LEU A 339 -34.27 1.81 -2.35
CA LEU A 339 -34.50 2.69 -1.21
C LEU A 339 -35.88 3.36 -1.30
N LEU A 340 -36.24 3.90 -2.45
CA LEU A 340 -37.38 4.82 -2.58
C LEU A 340 -38.63 4.06 -3.10
N ASN A 341 -39.50 3.64 -2.16
CA ASN A 341 -40.67 2.78 -2.39
C ASN A 341 -41.81 3.39 -3.26
N VAL A 342 -41.69 4.61 -3.78
CA VAL A 342 -42.72 5.26 -4.62
C VAL A 342 -42.05 6.02 -5.76
N PRO A 343 -42.39 5.73 -7.03
CA PRO A 343 -41.92 6.49 -8.17
C PRO A 343 -42.85 7.68 -8.46
N ASP A 344 -42.55 8.89 -7.99
CA ASP A 344 -43.08 10.10 -8.65
C ASP A 344 -42.02 10.65 -9.60
N ALA A 345 -42.16 10.33 -10.89
CA ALA A 345 -41.29 10.85 -11.94
C ALA A 345 -41.50 12.36 -12.20
N GLN A 346 -42.42 13.03 -11.48
CA GLN A 346 -42.66 14.46 -11.67
C GLN A 346 -41.58 15.35 -11.02
N ASN A 347 -40.93 14.91 -9.93
CA ASN A 347 -39.95 15.70 -9.16
C ASN A 347 -38.69 14.90 -8.77
N ALA A 348 -38.13 14.15 -9.73
CA ALA A 348 -37.00 13.24 -9.48
C ALA A 348 -35.78 13.86 -8.75
N ILE A 349 -35.53 15.16 -8.92
CA ILE A 349 -34.45 15.87 -8.23
C ILE A 349 -34.91 17.26 -7.85
N ILE A 350 -34.67 17.63 -6.59
CA ILE A 350 -34.87 18.98 -6.09
C ILE A 350 -33.53 19.53 -5.64
N THR A 351 -33.05 20.58 -6.31
CA THR A 351 -31.81 21.27 -5.95
C THR A 351 -32.11 22.55 -5.19
N ALA A 352 -31.49 22.72 -4.02
CA ALA A 352 -31.65 23.90 -3.19
C ALA A 352 -30.31 24.39 -2.61
N THR A 353 -30.28 25.64 -2.17
CA THR A 353 -29.16 26.19 -1.41
C THR A 353 -29.55 26.36 0.05
N ALA A 354 -28.65 25.94 0.94
CA ALA A 354 -28.89 25.99 2.37
C ALA A 354 -29.27 27.42 2.83
N GLY A 355 -30.46 27.56 3.43
CA GLY A 355 -30.97 28.83 3.94
C GLY A 355 -31.62 29.77 2.91
N SER A 356 -31.87 29.35 1.66
CA SER A 356 -32.55 30.18 0.64
C SER A 356 -34.08 30.26 0.76
N GLY A 357 -34.67 29.67 1.82
CA GLY A 357 -36.12 29.54 2.03
C GLY A 357 -36.63 28.14 1.71
N ASN A 358 -37.82 27.79 2.20
CA ASN A 358 -38.35 26.42 2.14
C ASN A 358 -38.78 26.02 0.73
N VAL A 359 -38.14 24.98 0.20
CA VAL A 359 -38.51 24.28 -1.04
C VAL A 359 -39.40 23.09 -0.69
N GLY A 360 -40.53 22.96 -1.38
CA GLY A 360 -41.44 21.81 -1.24
C GLY A 360 -40.81 20.54 -1.80
N TRP A 361 -41.09 19.40 -1.18
CA TRP A 361 -40.64 18.07 -1.60
C TRP A 361 -41.70 17.02 -1.22
N ASP A 362 -41.64 15.88 -1.91
CA ASP A 362 -42.56 14.76 -1.77
C ASP A 362 -41.82 13.48 -1.34
N ASN A 363 -42.57 12.53 -0.77
CA ASN A 363 -42.02 11.22 -0.42
C ASN A 363 -41.49 10.51 -1.68
N GLY A 364 -40.21 10.12 -1.66
CA GLY A 364 -39.53 9.51 -2.80
C GLY A 364 -38.55 10.46 -3.50
N ASP A 365 -38.44 11.72 -3.10
CA ASP A 365 -37.56 12.68 -3.76
C ASP A 365 -36.09 12.50 -3.43
N ILE A 366 -35.25 12.88 -4.40
CA ILE A 366 -33.80 13.06 -4.24
C ILE A 366 -33.52 14.55 -4.08
N LEU A 367 -33.01 14.94 -2.92
CA LEU A 367 -32.79 16.32 -2.51
C LEU A 367 -31.30 16.64 -2.58
N VAL A 368 -30.89 17.48 -3.53
CA VAL A 368 -29.49 17.92 -3.66
C VAL A 368 -29.35 19.30 -3.02
N VAL A 369 -28.49 19.41 -2.02
CA VAL A 369 -28.33 20.66 -1.26
C VAL A 369 -26.86 21.06 -1.19
N ASN A 370 -26.59 22.31 -1.58
CA ASN A 370 -25.28 22.92 -1.33
C ASN A 370 -25.32 23.86 -0.13
N GLY A 371 -24.29 23.80 0.71
CA GLY A 371 -24.24 24.57 1.96
C GLY A 371 -22.94 24.35 2.73
N PHE A 372 -22.79 25.10 3.82
CA PHE A 372 -21.65 24.98 4.74
C PHE A 372 -22.03 24.00 5.84
N SER A 373 -21.10 23.13 6.26
CA SER A 373 -21.28 22.24 7.42
C SER A 373 -22.56 21.41 7.30
N LEU A 374 -22.62 20.58 6.25
CA LEU A 374 -23.69 19.61 6.01
C LEU A 374 -23.11 18.19 6.08
N ASP A 375 -22.35 17.91 7.14
CA ASP A 375 -21.54 16.69 7.30
C ASP A 375 -21.98 15.82 8.48
N SER A 376 -23.07 16.21 9.17
CA SER A 376 -23.64 15.47 10.29
C SER A 376 -25.14 15.24 10.17
N THR A 377 -25.64 14.16 10.78
CA THR A 377 -27.07 13.84 10.82
C THR A 377 -27.92 14.94 11.44
N THR A 378 -27.35 15.67 12.42
CA THR A 378 -28.01 16.82 13.06
C THR A 378 -28.23 17.95 12.07
N GLU A 379 -27.19 18.33 11.31
CA GLU A 379 -27.26 19.41 10.33
C GLU A 379 -28.22 19.06 9.19
N ILE A 380 -28.18 17.83 8.69
CA ILE A 380 -29.13 17.35 7.67
C ILE A 380 -30.57 17.41 8.19
N ALA A 381 -30.85 17.00 9.44
CA ALA A 381 -32.17 17.12 10.03
C ALA A 381 -32.65 18.59 10.15
N THR A 382 -31.74 19.53 10.43
CA THR A 382 -32.10 20.96 10.52
C THR A 382 -32.58 21.55 9.19
N LEU A 383 -32.22 20.96 8.05
CA LEU A 383 -32.69 21.39 6.73
C LEU A 383 -34.21 21.37 6.61
N PHE A 384 -34.90 20.53 7.40
CA PHE A 384 -36.36 20.34 7.35
C PHE A 384 -37.12 21.03 8.48
N THR A 385 -36.44 21.51 9.52
CA THR A 385 -37.09 22.11 10.70
C THR A 385 -37.16 23.64 10.60
N ASP A 386 -36.06 24.30 10.23
CA ASP A 386 -35.94 25.77 10.21
C ASP A 386 -35.20 26.30 8.96
N GLY A 387 -35.15 25.50 7.88
CA GLY A 387 -34.14 25.67 6.84
C GLY A 387 -34.66 25.71 5.40
N THR A 388 -34.23 24.71 4.64
CA THR A 388 -34.13 24.71 3.17
C THR A 388 -35.28 23.96 2.52
N PHE A 389 -35.78 22.92 3.19
CA PHE A 389 -36.91 22.12 2.74
C PHE A 389 -38.12 22.35 3.64
N THR A 390 -39.33 22.18 3.12
CA THR A 390 -40.55 22.21 3.94
C THR A 390 -40.52 21.05 4.94
N ALA A 391 -41.07 21.26 6.14
CA ALA A 391 -41.27 20.15 7.06
C ALA A 391 -42.17 19.07 6.44
N PRO A 392 -41.93 17.78 6.72
CA PRO A 392 -42.81 16.71 6.26
C PRO A 392 -44.22 16.88 6.87
N THR A 393 -45.21 16.30 6.20
CA THR A 393 -46.61 16.34 6.66
C THR A 393 -47.22 14.95 6.86
N ALA A 394 -46.46 13.91 6.51
CA ALA A 394 -46.78 12.50 6.63
C ALA A 394 -45.47 11.71 6.74
N SER A 395 -45.54 10.41 7.04
CA SER A 395 -44.37 9.53 6.95
C SER A 395 -43.80 9.58 5.54
N SER A 396 -42.47 9.71 5.45
CA SER A 396 -41.78 9.98 4.20
C SER A 396 -40.38 9.38 4.20
N LYS A 397 -39.91 8.97 3.02
CA LYS A 397 -38.55 8.51 2.76
C LYS A 397 -37.97 9.34 1.61
N SER A 398 -36.75 9.84 1.77
CA SER A 398 -36.04 10.64 0.77
C SER A 398 -34.55 10.39 0.84
N VAL A 399 -33.84 10.69 -0.25
CA VAL A 399 -32.37 10.76 -0.26
C VAL A 399 -31.96 12.22 -0.21
N VAL A 400 -30.98 12.56 0.62
CA VAL A 400 -30.33 13.88 0.62
C VAL A 400 -28.89 13.71 0.17
N ILE A 401 -28.45 14.50 -0.81
CA ILE A 401 -27.05 14.60 -1.22
C ILE A 401 -26.55 15.98 -0.83
N SER A 402 -25.60 16.01 0.10
CA SER A 402 -24.94 17.24 0.54
C SER A 402 -23.46 17.20 0.18
N ALA A 403 -22.84 18.35 -0.03
CA ALA A 403 -21.38 18.44 -0.08
C ALA A 403 -20.87 19.53 0.86
N ASP A 404 -19.64 19.36 1.31
CA ASP A 404 -18.89 20.44 1.95
C ASP A 404 -18.11 21.26 0.90
N ILE A 405 -17.63 22.43 1.30
CA ILE A 405 -16.94 23.40 0.44
C ILE A 405 -15.56 22.92 0.01
N VAL A 406 -14.89 22.12 0.84
CA VAL A 406 -13.50 21.68 0.60
C VAL A 406 -13.35 20.16 0.64
N GLY A 407 -14.46 19.40 0.73
CA GLY A 407 -14.46 17.96 0.95
C GLY A 407 -15.36 17.17 0.00
N ASP A 408 -15.73 15.96 0.43
CA ASP A 408 -16.54 15.00 -0.30
C ASP A 408 -18.04 15.31 -0.22
N ALA A 409 -18.83 14.67 -1.07
CA ALA A 409 -20.28 14.69 -0.97
C ALA A 409 -20.75 13.48 -0.15
N SER A 410 -21.72 13.69 0.74
CA SER A 410 -22.34 12.63 1.52
C SER A 410 -23.75 12.37 0.99
N ILE A 411 -24.10 11.08 0.91
CA ILE A 411 -25.42 10.61 0.55
C ILE A 411 -26.08 10.11 1.84
N TRP A 412 -27.25 10.66 2.14
CA TRP A 412 -28.00 10.41 3.35
C TRP A 412 -29.36 9.83 3.01
N LEU A 413 -29.74 8.77 3.71
CA LEU A 413 -31.10 8.28 3.75
C LEU A 413 -31.85 8.94 4.89
N VAL A 414 -32.99 9.56 4.57
CA VAL A 414 -33.91 10.13 5.55
C VAL A 414 -35.17 9.28 5.60
N VAL A 415 -35.47 8.72 6.78
CA VAL A 415 -36.61 7.82 7.00
C VAL A 415 -37.49 8.38 8.11
N ASN A 416 -38.40 9.30 7.77
CA ASN A 416 -39.35 9.86 8.72
C ASN A 416 -40.51 8.89 8.97
N GLN A 417 -40.57 8.34 10.17
CA GLN A 417 -41.62 7.40 10.56
C GLN A 417 -42.26 7.71 11.91
N THR A 418 -41.55 8.34 12.85
CA THR A 418 -42.05 8.50 14.22
C THR A 418 -42.75 9.84 14.45
N GLU A 419 -42.15 10.94 13.98
CA GLU A 419 -42.72 12.29 14.08
C GLU A 419 -42.95 12.86 12.69
N THR A 420 -44.16 12.67 12.17
CA THR A 420 -44.51 13.00 10.78
C THR A 420 -44.57 14.50 10.47
N THR A 421 -44.20 15.36 11.42
CA THR A 421 -44.15 16.82 11.27
C THR A 421 -42.75 17.43 11.38
N SER A 422 -41.72 16.63 11.66
CA SER A 422 -40.32 17.05 11.67
C SER A 422 -39.40 15.91 11.21
N ILE A 423 -38.11 16.16 11.11
CA ILE A 423 -37.10 15.12 10.90
C ILE A 423 -36.12 15.20 12.06
N GLU A 424 -35.95 14.09 12.77
CA GLU A 424 -34.96 14.00 13.85
C GLU A 424 -33.62 13.47 13.34
N ALA A 425 -32.52 13.80 14.03
CA ALA A 425 -31.18 13.34 13.65
C ALA A 425 -31.06 11.80 13.64
N THR A 426 -31.88 11.09 14.41
CA THR A 426 -31.94 9.62 14.44
C THR A 426 -32.65 9.01 13.24
N GLU A 427 -33.39 9.82 12.47
CA GLU A 427 -34.07 9.41 11.24
C GLU A 427 -33.18 9.64 10.00
N VAL A 428 -31.96 10.15 10.19
CA VAL A 428 -30.98 10.42 9.14
C VAL A 428 -29.82 9.43 9.26
N ASN A 429 -29.52 8.72 8.18
CA ASN A 429 -28.43 7.76 8.12
C ASN A 429 -27.55 8.08 6.92
N LYS A 430 -26.22 8.17 7.12
CA LYS A 430 -25.29 8.22 5.99
C LYS A 430 -25.23 6.84 5.35
N ILE A 431 -25.32 6.78 4.03
CA ILE A 431 -25.28 5.53 3.25
C ILE A 431 -24.13 5.50 2.24
N ALA A 432 -23.61 6.66 1.81
CA ALA A 432 -22.41 6.69 1.00
C ALA A 432 -21.66 8.02 1.06
N THR A 433 -20.43 7.99 0.55
CA THR A 433 -19.57 9.14 0.29
C THR A 433 -19.15 9.14 -1.18
N LEU A 434 -19.31 10.28 -1.88
CA LEU A 434 -18.71 10.51 -3.19
C LEU A 434 -17.40 11.27 -3.00
N THR A 435 -16.28 10.56 -3.13
CA THR A 435 -14.95 11.11 -2.89
C THR A 435 -14.55 12.11 -3.99
N GLY A 436 -14.07 13.28 -3.58
CA GLY A 436 -13.63 14.35 -4.49
C GLY A 436 -14.77 15.18 -5.12
N VAL A 437 -16.03 14.93 -4.74
CA VAL A 437 -17.18 15.76 -5.13
C VAL A 437 -17.44 16.83 -4.07
N ASN A 438 -17.09 18.08 -4.34
CA ASN A 438 -17.30 19.21 -3.43
C ASN A 438 -18.50 20.08 -3.86
N ASN A 439 -18.84 21.10 -3.07
CA ASN A 439 -19.95 22.01 -3.38
C ASN A 439 -19.86 22.73 -4.75
N LEU A 440 -18.67 22.89 -5.33
CA LEU A 440 -18.51 23.48 -6.67
C LEU A 440 -18.80 22.45 -7.76
N SER A 441 -18.42 21.18 -7.54
CA SER A 441 -18.69 20.07 -8.46
C SER A 441 -20.04 19.37 -8.23
N LEU A 442 -20.78 19.72 -7.17
CA LEU A 442 -22.12 19.20 -6.88
C LEU A 442 -23.22 19.79 -7.80
N GLN A 443 -23.01 20.99 -8.34
CA GLN A 443 -24.00 21.74 -9.12
C GLN A 443 -24.20 21.37 -10.63
N PRO A 444 -23.68 20.27 -11.18
CA PRO A 444 -24.17 19.67 -12.41
C PRO A 444 -25.01 18.40 -12.22
N PHE A 445 -25.45 18.04 -11.00
CA PHE A 445 -26.37 16.91 -10.83
C PHE A 445 -27.64 17.15 -11.66
N THR A 446 -27.86 16.27 -12.63
CA THR A 446 -29.07 16.24 -13.45
C THR A 446 -29.78 14.91 -13.27
N SER A 447 -30.98 14.78 -13.83
CA SER A 447 -31.70 13.51 -13.92
C SER A 447 -30.88 12.40 -14.59
N ASP A 448 -29.83 12.74 -15.34
CA ASP A 448 -28.99 11.77 -16.02
C ASP A 448 -28.10 10.98 -15.05
N ASN A 449 -27.84 11.51 -13.85
CA ASN A 449 -27.03 10.86 -12.81
C ASN A 449 -27.82 9.94 -11.88
N PHE A 450 -29.08 9.69 -12.17
CA PHE A 450 -29.92 8.83 -11.35
C PHE A 450 -30.67 7.84 -12.22
N VAL A 451 -30.82 6.62 -11.72
CA VAL A 451 -31.81 5.70 -12.30
C VAL A 451 -33.16 6.13 -11.77
N LEU A 452 -33.98 6.68 -12.67
CA LEU A 452 -35.33 7.09 -12.35
C LEU A 452 -36.31 5.98 -12.73
N PRO A 453 -37.34 5.74 -11.91
CA PRO A 453 -38.35 4.74 -12.21
C PRO A 453 -39.15 5.13 -13.47
N VAL A 454 -39.52 4.13 -14.26
CA VAL A 454 -40.26 4.33 -15.51
C VAL A 454 -41.66 4.88 -15.20
N SER A 455 -42.00 6.03 -15.76
CA SER A 455 -43.38 6.55 -15.76
C SER A 455 -44.29 5.53 -16.43
N ILE A 456 -45.12 4.82 -15.66
CA ILE A 456 -46.21 4.03 -16.23
C ILE A 456 -47.25 5.04 -16.75
N THR A 457 -47.12 5.45 -18.00
CA THR A 457 -48.27 5.98 -18.73
C THR A 457 -49.24 4.82 -18.90
N ASP A 458 -50.35 4.86 -18.18
CA ASP A 458 -51.50 3.98 -18.39
C ASP A 458 -51.94 4.08 -19.85
N ASP A 459 -51.49 3.14 -20.67
CA ASP A 459 -51.97 2.93 -22.02
C ASP A 459 -52.72 1.59 -22.07
N THR A 460 -53.74 1.43 -21.21
CA THR A 460 -54.79 0.42 -21.42
C THR A 460 -56.18 0.91 -21.02
N VAL A 461 -56.69 1.94 -21.72
CA VAL A 461 -58.15 2.07 -21.94
C VAL A 461 -58.42 2.47 -23.39
N ALA A 462 -58.57 1.48 -24.28
CA ALA A 462 -59.51 1.47 -25.41
C ALA A 462 -59.68 0.06 -25.97
#